data_AF-A0A943MNK0-F1
#
_entry.id   AF-A0A943MNK0-F1
#
_cell.length_a   1.000
_cell.length_b   1.000
_cell.length_c   1.000
_cell.angle_alpha   90.00
_cell.angle_beta   90.00
_cell.angle_gamma   90.00
#
_symmetry.space_group_name_H-M   'P 1'
#
loop_
_entity.id
_entity.type
_entity.pdbx_description
1 polymer ?
#
loop_
_entity_poly.entity_id
_entity_poly.type
_entity_poly.pdbx_seq_one_letter_code
_entity_poly.pdbx_strand_id
1 'polypeptide(L)'
;AMMRQKEQNREHPIYRLFSTRTNTIRKHHQRGKISDDLRRESLRLAEICRDKALMDNGYAAAGYARDMEQERLYAEARKRVTP
;
A
#
# COMPACT_ATOMS: atom_id res chain seq x y z
N ALA A 1 1.65 26.80 -14.72
CA ALA A 1 1.18 26.59 -13.33
C ALA A 1 1.20 25.09 -12.99
N MET A 2 2.32 24.55 -12.48
CA MET A 2 2.46 23.12 -12.12
C MET A 2 2.60 22.88 -10.60
N MET A 3 2.47 23.93 -9.78
CA MET A 3 2.73 23.84 -8.34
C MET A 3 1.53 23.30 -7.54
N ARG A 4 0.33 23.22 -8.15
CA ARG A 4 -0.91 22.88 -7.42
C ARG A 4 -1.30 21.40 -7.44
N GLN A 5 -0.61 20.57 -8.24
CA GLN A 5 -0.92 19.13 -8.35
C GLN A 5 -0.36 18.30 -7.19
N LYS A 6 0.88 18.60 -6.75
CA LYS A 6 1.55 17.84 -5.68
C LYS A 6 0.89 18.01 -4.32
N GLU A 7 0.34 19.20 -4.05
CA GLU A 7 -0.31 19.52 -2.79
C GLU A 7 -1.73 18.91 -2.70
N GLN A 8 -2.47 18.85 -3.82
CA GLN A 8 -3.74 18.11 -3.92
C GLN A 8 -3.57 16.59 -3.83
N ASN A 9 -2.42 16.02 -4.24
CA ASN A 9 -2.18 14.58 -4.14
C ASN A 9 -2.08 14.08 -2.69
N ARG A 10 -1.73 14.92 -1.71
CA ARG A 10 -1.66 14.50 -0.30
C ARG A 10 -3.04 14.23 0.30
N GLU A 11 -4.09 14.85 -0.24
CA GLU A 11 -5.46 14.68 0.24
C GLU A 11 -6.24 13.60 -0.50
N HIS A 12 -5.70 13.06 -1.61
CA HIS A 12 -6.37 11.99 -2.35
C HIS A 12 -6.56 10.75 -1.45
N PRO A 13 -7.78 10.18 -1.37
CA PRO A 13 -8.07 9.07 -0.45
C PRO A 13 -7.17 7.85 -0.69
N ILE A 14 -6.83 7.58 -1.95
CA ILE A 14 -5.88 6.51 -2.34
C ILE A 14 -4.50 6.77 -1.73
N TYR A 15 -3.90 7.95 -1.98
CA TYR A 15 -2.56 8.25 -1.47
C TYR A 15 -2.51 8.33 0.06
N ARG A 16 -3.58 8.81 0.71
CA ARG A 16 -3.68 8.86 2.18
C ARG A 16 -3.61 7.46 2.81
N LEU A 17 -4.38 6.52 2.29
CA LEU A 17 -4.36 5.13 2.77
C LEU A 17 -3.01 4.46 2.45
N PHE A 18 -2.50 4.67 1.23
CA PHE A 18 -1.18 4.18 0.80
C PHE A 18 -0.06 4.62 1.74
N SER A 19 0.03 5.92 2.05
CA SER A 19 1.05 6.44 2.97
C SER A 19 0.91 5.83 4.36
N THR A 20 -0.31 5.72 4.89
CA THR A 20 -0.58 5.13 6.20
C THR A 20 -0.11 3.68 6.27
N ARG A 21 -0.45 2.87 5.26
CA ARG A 21 -0.07 1.44 5.23
C ARG A 21 1.42 1.23 5.04
N THR A 22 2.04 1.92 4.09
CA THR A 22 3.49 1.79 3.84
C THR A 22 4.33 2.27 5.03
N ASN A 23 3.90 3.32 5.75
CA ASN A 23 4.55 3.75 6.99
C ASN A 23 4.45 2.69 8.09
N THR A 24 3.30 2.04 8.23
CA THR A 24 3.12 0.95 9.19
C THR A 24 4.04 -0.23 8.87
N ILE A 25 4.13 -0.62 7.60
CA ILE A 25 5.03 -1.69 7.14
C ILE A 25 6.50 -1.37 7.47
N ARG A 26 6.95 -0.13 7.16
CA ARG A 26 8.31 0.33 7.52
C ARG A 26 8.55 0.29 9.03
N LYS A 27 7.56 0.69 9.84
CA LYS A 27 7.67 0.69 11.31
C LYS A 27 7.70 -0.72 11.90
N HIS A 28 6.93 -1.66 11.36
CA HIS A 28 6.98 -3.06 11.80
C HIS A 28 8.33 -3.69 11.47
N HIS A 29 8.91 -3.40 10.31
CA HIS A 29 10.27 -3.81 9.97
C HIS A 29 11.30 -3.19 10.92
N GLN A 30 11.22 -1.87 11.17
CA GLN A 30 12.11 -1.17 12.11
C GLN A 30 12.05 -1.79 13.53
N ARG A 31 10.90 -2.31 13.93
CA ARG A 31 10.67 -2.96 15.23
C ARG A 31 10.96 -4.46 15.24
N GLY A 32 11.48 -5.03 14.15
CA GLY A 32 11.77 -6.46 14.04
C GLY A 32 10.54 -7.38 13.98
N LYS A 33 9.34 -6.85 13.72
CA LYS A 33 8.10 -7.65 13.67
C LYS A 33 7.92 -8.44 12.38
N ILE A 34 8.60 -8.01 11.31
CA ILE A 34 8.54 -8.63 9.97
C ILE A 34 9.95 -8.65 9.37
N SER A 35 10.22 -9.64 8.51
CA SER A 35 11.48 -9.74 7.77
C SER A 35 11.62 -8.66 6.69
N ASP A 36 12.85 -8.44 6.22
CA ASP A 36 13.13 -7.51 5.12
C ASP A 36 12.41 -7.93 3.83
N ASP A 37 12.38 -9.23 3.53
CA ASP A 37 11.68 -9.76 2.36
C ASP A 37 10.16 -9.58 2.45
N LEU A 38 9.57 -9.87 3.61
CA LEU A 38 8.15 -9.64 3.84
C LEU A 38 7.81 -8.15 3.72
N ARG A 39 8.68 -7.26 4.22
CA ARG A 39 8.53 -5.82 4.04
C ARG A 39 8.57 -5.42 2.56
N ARG A 40 9.58 -5.86 1.80
CA ARG A 40 9.73 -5.53 0.38
C ARG A 40 8.50 -5.93 -0.41
N GLU A 41 8.03 -7.16 -0.23
CA GLU A 41 6.90 -7.67 -1.01
C GLU A 41 5.57 -7.03 -0.58
N SER A 42 5.40 -6.72 0.70
CA SER A 42 4.22 -5.97 1.18
C SER A 42 4.17 -4.54 0.61
N LEU A 43 5.32 -3.86 0.49
CA LEU A 43 5.39 -2.54 -0.14
C LEU A 43 5.08 -2.62 -1.64
N ARG A 44 5.61 -3.63 -2.32
CA ARG A 44 5.32 -3.90 -3.74
C ARG A 44 3.83 -4.13 -3.98
N LEU A 45 3.18 -4.94 -3.15
CA LEU A 45 1.74 -5.17 -3.22
C LEU A 45 0.93 -3.89 -3.00
N ALA A 46 1.31 -3.08 -2.02
CA ALA A 46 0.65 -1.79 -1.77
C ALA A 46 0.77 -0.83 -2.96
N GLU A 47 1.91 -0.84 -3.67
CA GLU A 47 2.12 -0.04 -4.90
C GLU A 47 1.22 -0.53 -6.04
N ILE A 48 1.15 -1.85 -6.24
CA ILE A 48 0.26 -2.45 -7.25
C ILE A 48 -1.20 -2.09 -6.96
N CYS A 49 -1.64 -2.20 -5.70
CA CYS A 49 -3.01 -1.84 -5.31
C CYS A 49 -3.29 -0.36 -5.57
N ARG A 50 -2.33 0.53 -5.26
CA ARG A 50 -2.47 1.97 -5.50
C ARG A 50 -2.61 2.26 -6.98
N ASP A 51 -1.74 1.71 -7.81
CA ASP A 51 -1.74 1.98 -9.25
C ASP A 51 -3.01 1.43 -9.90
N LYS A 52 -3.46 0.25 -9.47
CA LYS A 52 -4.76 -0.30 -9.89
C LYS A 52 -5.92 0.61 -9.49
N ALA A 53 -5.94 1.14 -8.27
CA ALA A 53 -7.01 2.04 -7.82
C ALA A 53 -6.97 3.41 -8.51
N LEU A 54 -5.81 3.87 -8.98
CA LEU A 54 -5.72 5.08 -9.80
C LEU A 54 -6.27 4.88 -11.23
N MET A 55 -6.27 3.64 -11.73
CA MET A 55 -6.73 3.30 -13.08
C MET A 55 -8.17 2.79 -13.12
N ASP A 56 -8.65 2.18 -12.04
CA ASP A 56 -9.97 1.56 -11.95
C ASP A 56 -10.76 2.15 -10.78
N ASN A 57 -11.72 3.03 -11.11
CA ASN A 57 -12.60 3.69 -10.15
C ASN A 57 -13.49 2.69 -9.38
N GLY A 58 -13.90 1.59 -10.01
CA GLY A 58 -14.70 0.54 -9.37
C GLY A 58 -13.88 -0.20 -8.31
N TYR A 59 -12.63 -0.53 -8.65
CA TYR A 59 -11.68 -1.08 -7.70
C TYR A 59 -11.35 -0.07 -6.58
N ALA A 60 -11.16 1.21 -6.89
CA ALA A 60 -10.93 2.25 -5.90
C ALA A 60 -12.06 2.36 -4.85
N ALA A 61 -13.31 2.22 -5.29
CA ALA A 61 -14.48 2.34 -4.42
C ALA A 61 -14.72 1.14 -3.50
N ALA A 62 -14.44 -0.09 -3.97
CA ALA A 62 -14.84 -1.32 -3.25
C ALA A 62 -13.69 -2.28 -2.90
N GLY A 63 -12.66 -2.35 -3.74
CA GLY A 63 -11.56 -3.32 -3.60
C GLY A 63 -10.33 -2.77 -2.89
N TYR A 64 -10.01 -1.50 -3.14
CA TYR A 64 -8.75 -0.91 -2.71
C TYR A 64 -8.56 -0.91 -1.19
N ALA A 65 -9.58 -0.49 -0.43
CA ALA A 65 -9.47 -0.46 1.03
C ALA A 65 -9.26 -1.85 1.65
N ARG A 66 -9.92 -2.87 1.08
CA ARG A 66 -9.84 -4.27 1.51
C ARG A 66 -8.46 -4.86 1.22
N ASP A 67 -7.96 -4.68 0.01
CA ASP A 67 -6.64 -5.22 -0.37
C ASP A 67 -5.49 -4.48 0.34
N MET A 68 -5.73 -3.23 0.72
CA MET A 68 -4.83 -2.44 1.56
C MET A 68 -4.95 -2.74 3.06
N GLU A 69 -5.76 -3.72 3.49
CA GLU A 69 -5.73 -4.20 4.87
C GLU A 69 -4.36 -4.79 5.20
N GLN A 70 -3.84 -4.47 6.37
CA GLN A 70 -2.48 -4.88 6.77
C GLN A 70 -2.33 -6.41 6.73
N GLU A 71 -3.30 -7.14 7.27
CA GLU A 71 -3.26 -8.61 7.30
C GLU A 71 -3.36 -9.21 5.89
N ARG A 72 -4.14 -8.59 4.99
CA ARG A 72 -4.23 -9.01 3.59
C ARG A 72 -2.89 -8.83 2.86
N LEU A 73 -2.28 -7.65 2.98
CA LEU A 73 -0.97 -7.38 2.40
C LEU A 73 0.09 -8.36 2.90
N TYR A 74 0.12 -8.65 4.21
CA TYR A 74 1.06 -9.61 4.77
C TYR A 74 0.76 -11.05 4.38
N ALA A 75 -0.51 -11.46 4.36
CA ALA A 75 -0.88 -12.80 3.92
C ALA A 75 -0.47 -13.03 2.46
N GLU A 76 -0.74 -12.07 1.58
CA GLU A 76 -0.40 -12.18 0.17
C GLU A 76 1.11 -12.08 -0.08
N ALA A 77 1.81 -11.20 0.65
CA ALA A 77 3.26 -11.13 0.60
C ALA A 77 3.92 -12.44 1.09
N ARG A 78 3.39 -13.05 2.16
CA ARG A 78 3.91 -14.33 2.68
C ARG A 78 3.86 -15.46 1.65
N LYS A 79 2.78 -15.55 0.86
CA LYS A 79 2.66 -16.54 -0.24
C LYS A 79 3.69 -16.36 -1.34
N ARG A 80 4.23 -15.15 -1.49
CA ARG A 80 5.22 -14.82 -2.53
C ARG A 80 6.66 -14.96 -2.04
N VAL A 81 6.86 -14.72 -0.74
CA VAL A 81 8.16 -14.88 -0.07
C VAL A 81 8.42 -16.35 0.31
N THR A 82 7.36 -17.13 0.56
CA THR A 82 7.44 -18.56 0.93
C THR A 82 6.79 -19.37 -0.19
N PRO A 83 7.57 -20.08 -1.03
CA PRO A 83 7.04 -21.01 -2.03
C PRO A 83 6.41 -22.26 -1.40
#